data_AF-A0A967NVD4-F1
#
_entry.id   AF-A0A967NVD4-F1
#
_cell.length_a   1.000
_cell.length_b   1.000
_cell.length_c   1.000
_cell.angle_alpha   90.00
_cell.angle_beta   90.00
_cell.angle_gamma   90.00
#
_symmetry.space_group_name_H-M   'P 1'
#
loop_
_entity.id
_entity.type
_entity.pdbx_description
1 polymer ?
#
loop_
_entity_poly.entity_id
_entity_poly.type
_entity_poly.pdbx_seq_one_letter_code
_entity_poly.pdbx_strand_id
1 'polypeptide(L)'
;GDMAAIDVLLQDYYHAKTSDPGKLSHMQKLIWEKVCTAKLDHDLYLSEETVFSDFDGFLEKLHDYLHELTDAQIRDGLHTLGEPPTDTQLEEFLVALTRLSNGNIPSLRESIAELKGYDYEELLANRGKLNPDGRTNGELIQ
;
A
#
# COMPACT_ATOMS: atom_id res chain seq x y z
N GLY A 1 13.86 -2.87 2.24
CA GLY A 1 13.70 -2.53 3.67
C GLY A 1 12.69 -3.47 4.28
N ASP A 2 12.43 -3.35 5.59
CA ASP A 2 11.51 -4.24 6.31
C ASP A 2 10.08 -4.21 5.74
N MET A 3 9.62 -3.05 5.25
CA MET A 3 8.31 -2.89 4.61
C MET A 3 8.15 -3.77 3.36
N ALA A 4 9.12 -3.72 2.44
CA ALA A 4 9.10 -4.56 1.24
C ALA A 4 9.13 -6.06 1.57
N ALA A 5 9.77 -6.46 2.68
CA ALA A 5 9.77 -7.84 3.12
C ALA A 5 8.40 -8.25 3.69
N ILE A 6 7.69 -7.33 4.36
CA ILE A 6 6.32 -7.54 4.81
C ILE A 6 5.38 -7.69 3.61
N ASP A 7 5.47 -6.81 2.60
CA ASP A 7 4.64 -6.90 1.38
C ASP A 7 4.75 -8.26 0.67
N VAL A 8 5.97 -8.78 0.55
CA VAL A 8 6.19 -10.13 -0.03
C VAL A 8 5.51 -11.21 0.80
N LEU A 9 5.60 -11.16 2.13
CA LEU A 9 4.95 -12.13 3.01
C LEU A 9 3.42 -12.06 2.94
N LEU A 10 2.87 -10.86 2.74
CA LEU A 10 1.44 -10.66 2.55
C LEU A 10 0.97 -11.29 1.23
N GLN A 11 1.68 -11.04 0.13
CA GLN A 11 1.38 -11.67 -1.16
C GLN A 11 1.46 -13.20 -1.09
N ASP A 12 2.51 -13.74 -0.44
CA ASP A 12 2.66 -15.18 -0.22
C ASP A 12 1.49 -15.75 0.57
N TYR A 13 1.02 -15.04 1.62
CA TYR A 13 -0.11 -15.49 2.45
C TYR A 13 -1.39 -15.61 1.64
N TYR A 14 -1.71 -14.64 0.79
CA TYR A 14 -2.88 -14.73 -0.08
C TYR A 14 -2.77 -15.87 -1.08
N HIS A 15 -1.59 -16.07 -1.68
CA HIS A 15 -1.37 -17.18 -2.58
C HIS A 15 -1.53 -18.54 -1.87
N ALA A 16 -1.03 -18.66 -0.64
CA ALA A 16 -1.19 -19.84 0.19
C ALA A 16 -2.64 -20.10 0.61
N LYS A 17 -3.45 -19.05 0.79
CA LYS A 17 -4.88 -19.18 1.14
C LYS A 17 -5.66 -19.97 0.09
N THR A 18 -5.30 -19.82 -1.18
CA THR A 18 -5.93 -20.55 -2.30
C THR A 18 -5.23 -21.88 -2.61
N SER A 19 -3.91 -21.97 -2.43
CA SER A 19 -3.10 -23.09 -2.93
C SER A 19 -2.67 -24.11 -1.86
N ASP A 20 -2.43 -23.68 -0.62
CA ASP A 20 -1.90 -24.53 0.45
C ASP A 20 -2.31 -24.05 1.86
N PRO A 21 -3.57 -24.36 2.28
CA PRO A 21 -4.10 -23.90 3.57
C PRO A 21 -3.32 -24.40 4.78
N GLY A 22 -2.54 -25.49 4.65
CA GLY A 22 -1.76 -26.07 5.73
C GLY A 22 -0.59 -25.19 6.20
N LYS A 23 -0.14 -24.25 5.34
CA LYS A 23 0.94 -23.30 5.67
C LYS A 23 0.45 -22.04 6.36
N LEU A 24 -0.84 -21.75 6.34
CA LEU A 24 -1.40 -20.46 6.80
C LEU A 24 -0.99 -20.15 8.23
N SER A 25 -1.15 -21.09 9.17
CA SER A 25 -0.81 -20.85 10.58
C SER A 25 0.68 -20.52 10.81
N HIS A 26 1.58 -21.06 9.98
CA HIS A 26 2.99 -20.70 10.03
C HIS A 26 3.23 -19.30 9.48
N MET A 27 2.60 -18.97 8.35
CA MET A 27 2.73 -17.67 7.70
C MET A 27 2.15 -16.54 8.55
N GLN A 28 1.02 -16.78 9.22
CA GLN A 28 0.43 -15.80 10.16
C GLN A 28 1.42 -15.43 11.27
N LYS A 29 2.10 -16.42 11.85
CA LYS A 29 3.14 -16.19 12.87
C LYS A 29 4.34 -15.43 12.30
N LEU A 30 4.79 -15.79 11.10
CA LEU A 30 5.91 -15.13 10.45
C LEU A 30 5.62 -13.65 10.12
N ILE A 31 4.41 -13.37 9.63
CA ILE A 31 3.93 -11.99 9.38
C ILE A 31 3.89 -11.22 10.69
N TRP A 32 3.30 -11.79 11.74
CA TRP A 32 3.22 -11.14 13.06
C TRP A 32 4.61 -10.83 13.64
N GLU A 33 5.54 -11.79 13.58
CA GLU A 33 6.93 -11.60 14.04
C GLU A 33 7.61 -10.44 13.29
N LYS A 34 7.39 -10.34 11.98
CA LYS A 34 7.94 -9.25 11.17
C LYS A 34 7.33 -7.90 11.50
N VAL A 35 6.02 -7.85 11.73
CA VAL A 35 5.31 -6.63 12.18
C VAL A 35 5.84 -6.15 13.52
N CYS A 36 6.03 -7.03 14.51
CA CYS A 36 6.64 -6.69 15.79
C CYS A 36 8.11 -6.25 15.67
N THR A 37 8.86 -6.87 14.76
CA THR A 37 10.27 -6.48 14.49
C THR A 37 10.34 -5.07 13.90
N ALA A 38 9.42 -4.75 12.99
CA ALA A 38 9.29 -3.43 12.38
C ALA A 38 8.62 -2.38 13.29
N LYS A 39 8.19 -2.76 14.51
CA LYS A 39 7.49 -1.92 15.49
C LYS A 39 6.12 -1.40 15.05
N LEU A 40 5.55 -1.99 14.01
CA LEU A 40 4.23 -1.63 13.47
C LEU A 40 3.08 -2.07 14.40
N ASP A 41 3.32 -3.04 15.28
CA ASP A 41 2.39 -3.43 16.33
C ASP A 41 2.07 -2.26 17.27
N HIS A 42 3.05 -1.42 17.57
CA HIS A 42 2.85 -0.21 18.38
C HIS A 42 2.17 0.90 17.59
N ASP A 43 2.57 1.11 16.33
CA ASP A 43 2.01 2.17 15.48
C ASP A 43 0.51 1.94 15.17
N LEU A 44 0.11 0.67 15.05
CA LEU A 44 -1.26 0.26 14.79
C LEU A 44 -2.07 -0.11 16.06
N TYR A 45 -1.46 0.00 17.25
CA TYR A 45 -2.06 -0.38 18.53
C TYR A 45 -2.63 -1.81 18.55
N LEU A 46 -1.88 -2.75 17.97
CA LEU A 46 -2.30 -4.14 17.81
C LEU A 46 -1.82 -5.01 18.99
N SER A 47 -2.65 -5.96 19.39
CA SER A 47 -2.25 -7.03 20.30
C SER A 47 -2.33 -8.39 19.60
N GLU A 48 -1.47 -9.32 20.00
CA GLU A 48 -1.43 -10.67 19.44
C GLU A 48 -2.81 -11.35 19.48
N GLU A 49 -3.52 -11.24 20.61
CA GLU A 49 -4.86 -11.80 20.77
C GLU A 49 -5.84 -11.25 19.72
N THR A 50 -5.86 -9.93 19.52
CA THR A 50 -6.75 -9.30 18.53
C THR A 50 -6.41 -9.70 17.10
N VAL A 51 -5.11 -9.78 16.78
CA VAL A 51 -4.63 -10.13 15.43
C VAL A 51 -4.97 -11.57 15.07
N PHE A 52 -4.73 -12.52 15.96
CA PHE A 52 -5.05 -13.93 15.68
C PHE A 52 -6.54 -14.25 15.79
N SER A 53 -7.36 -13.39 16.41
CA SER A 53 -8.83 -13.52 16.41
C SER A 53 -9.48 -13.15 15.07
N ASP A 54 -8.89 -12.21 14.33
CA ASP A 54 -9.34 -11.76 13.02
C ASP A 54 -8.12 -11.38 12.17
N PHE A 55 -7.46 -12.40 11.62
CA PHE A 55 -6.22 -12.18 10.89
C PHE A 55 -6.45 -11.48 9.55
N ASP A 56 -7.55 -11.79 8.85
CA ASP A 56 -7.86 -11.15 7.57
C ASP A 56 -8.14 -9.65 7.76
N GLY A 57 -8.93 -9.26 8.77
CA GLY A 57 -9.15 -7.84 9.09
C GLY A 57 -7.89 -7.12 9.57
N PHE A 58 -6.96 -7.82 10.23
CA PHE A 58 -5.63 -7.30 10.52
C PHE A 58 -4.82 -7.03 9.25
N LEU A 59 -4.83 -7.94 8.27
CA LEU A 59 -4.08 -7.77 7.02
C LEU A 59 -4.59 -6.58 6.22
N GLU A 60 -5.91 -6.39 6.14
CA GLU A 60 -6.50 -5.21 5.48
C GLU A 60 -5.95 -3.91 6.09
N LYS A 61 -5.96 -3.79 7.43
CA LYS A 61 -5.40 -2.63 8.15
C LYS A 61 -3.89 -2.46 7.92
N LEU A 62 -3.15 -3.55 7.91
CA LEU A 62 -1.72 -3.52 7.67
C LEU A 62 -1.42 -3.01 6.25
N HIS A 63 -2.15 -3.49 5.24
CA HIS A 63 -2.02 -2.99 3.87
C HIS A 63 -2.36 -1.51 3.75
N ASP A 64 -3.46 -1.06 4.37
CA ASP A 64 -3.84 0.35 4.38
C ASP A 64 -2.69 1.22 4.91
N TYR A 65 -2.13 0.82 6.06
CA TYR A 65 -1.03 1.55 6.69
C TYR A 65 0.27 1.55 5.85
N LEU A 66 0.66 0.38 5.33
CA LEU A 66 1.85 0.28 4.47
C LEU A 66 1.69 1.17 3.25
N HIS A 67 0.50 1.17 2.65
CA HIS A 67 0.17 1.99 1.51
C HIS A 67 0.21 3.48 1.84
N GLU A 68 -0.38 3.92 2.95
CA GLU A 68 -0.29 5.31 3.40
C GLU A 68 1.17 5.77 3.57
N LEU A 69 2.02 4.90 4.14
CA LEU A 69 3.44 5.22 4.29
C LEU A 69 4.17 5.30 2.95
N THR A 70 3.85 4.42 1.99
CA THR A 70 4.47 4.49 0.65
C THR A 70 3.98 5.70 -0.14
N ASP A 71 2.72 6.10 0.06
CA ASP A 71 2.09 7.25 -0.59
C ASP A 71 2.54 8.58 0.06
N ALA A 72 3.18 8.55 1.23
CA ALA A 72 3.75 9.72 1.87
C ALA A 72 4.96 10.22 1.08
N GLN A 73 4.78 11.31 0.32
CA GLN A 73 5.86 11.93 -0.43
C GLN A 73 6.84 12.64 0.50
N ILE A 74 8.03 12.08 0.64
CA ILE A 74 9.19 12.76 1.19
C ILE A 74 10.01 13.27 0.02
N ARG A 75 10.21 14.59 -0.06
CA ARG A 75 11.05 15.18 -1.11
C ARG A 75 12.49 14.74 -0.89
N ASP A 76 13.10 14.17 -1.92
CA ASP A 76 14.51 13.81 -1.88
C ASP A 76 15.38 15.05 -2.18
N GLY A 77 15.88 15.68 -1.12
CA GLY A 77 16.80 16.82 -1.21
C GLY A 77 16.16 18.22 -1.22
N LEU A 78 16.98 19.22 -1.54
CA LEU A 78 16.64 20.64 -1.58
C LEU A 78 16.70 21.17 -3.01
N HIS A 79 15.90 22.19 -3.30
CA HIS A 79 15.94 22.90 -4.58
C HIS A 79 17.17 23.81 -4.68
N THR A 80 17.88 23.74 -5.81
CA THR A 80 18.90 24.72 -6.20
C THR A 80 18.28 25.76 -7.13
N LEU A 81 18.31 27.05 -6.72
CA LEU A 81 17.75 28.14 -7.51
C LEU A 81 18.42 28.21 -8.90
N GLY A 82 17.59 28.18 -9.95
CA GLY A 82 18.05 28.23 -11.34
C GLY A 82 18.32 26.87 -11.98
N GLU A 83 18.18 25.78 -11.22
CA GLU A 83 18.33 24.41 -11.73
C GLU A 83 16.95 23.72 -11.72
N PRO A 84 16.29 23.59 -12.88
CA PRO A 84 15.06 22.81 -12.96
C PRO A 84 15.36 21.31 -12.80
N PRO A 85 14.41 20.52 -12.28
CA PRO A 85 14.57 19.07 -12.18
C PRO A 85 14.72 18.44 -13.58
N THR A 86 15.52 17.39 -13.67
CA THR A 86 15.80 16.63 -14.91
C THR A 86 15.68 15.14 -14.66
N ASP A 87 15.54 14.36 -15.74
CA ASP A 87 15.45 12.90 -15.71
C ASP A 87 14.41 12.40 -14.68
N THR A 88 14.80 11.47 -13.80
CA THR A 88 13.92 10.89 -12.77
C THR A 88 13.30 11.95 -11.84
N GLN A 89 14.04 13.02 -11.51
CA GLN A 89 13.52 14.07 -10.64
C GLN A 89 12.38 14.85 -11.32
N LEU A 90 12.43 15.00 -12.65
CA LEU A 90 11.34 15.61 -13.41
C LEU A 90 10.11 14.70 -13.44
N GLU A 91 10.30 13.40 -13.63
CA GLU A 91 9.21 12.41 -13.61
C GLU A 91 8.48 12.41 -12.25
N GLU A 92 9.24 12.32 -11.16
CA GLU A 92 8.72 12.39 -9.79
C GLU A 92 7.99 13.71 -9.52
N PHE A 93 8.54 14.82 -10.02
CA PHE A 93 7.91 16.13 -9.89
C PHE A 93 6.58 16.23 -10.65
N LEU A 94 6.50 15.68 -11.86
CA LEU A 94 5.26 15.62 -12.64
C LEU A 94 4.21 14.72 -11.97
N VAL A 95 4.62 13.57 -11.43
CA VAL A 95 3.73 12.70 -10.64
C VAL A 95 3.20 13.46 -9.42
N ALA A 96 4.06 14.18 -8.70
CA ALA A 96 3.64 14.99 -7.56
C ALA A 96 2.65 16.10 -7.93
N LEU A 97 2.87 16.81 -9.04
CA LEU A 97 1.98 17.87 -9.53
C LEU A 97 0.61 17.36 -9.95
N THR A 98 0.55 16.14 -10.49
CA THR A 98 -0.69 15.55 -11.04
C THR A 98 -1.44 14.64 -10.06
N ARG A 99 -0.95 14.53 -8.82
CA ARG A 99 -1.48 13.62 -7.80
C ARG A 99 -2.87 13.99 -7.30
N LEU A 100 -3.19 15.29 -7.27
CA LEU A 100 -4.47 15.80 -6.78
C LEU A 100 -5.27 16.41 -7.92
N SER A 101 -6.60 16.33 -7.83
CA SER A 101 -7.51 17.03 -8.73
C SER A 101 -7.29 18.54 -8.62
N ASN A 102 -7.30 19.24 -9.75
CA ASN A 102 -7.19 20.69 -9.81
C ASN A 102 -8.55 21.29 -10.16
N GLY A 103 -9.38 21.53 -9.13
CA GLY A 103 -10.76 21.96 -9.31
C GLY A 103 -11.57 20.90 -10.05
N ASN A 104 -12.02 21.21 -11.26
CA ASN A 104 -12.81 20.29 -12.09
C ASN A 104 -11.95 19.37 -12.97
N ILE A 105 -10.61 19.49 -12.90
CA ILE A 105 -9.71 18.63 -13.64
C ILE A 105 -9.32 17.45 -12.73
N PRO A 106 -9.64 16.21 -13.09
CA PRO A 106 -9.30 15.04 -12.28
C PRO A 106 -7.79 14.88 -12.16
N SER A 107 -7.36 14.17 -11.11
CA SER A 107 -5.94 13.79 -10.98
C SER A 107 -5.53 12.82 -12.09
N LEU A 108 -4.22 12.65 -12.30
CA LEU A 108 -3.73 11.64 -13.25
C LEU A 108 -4.13 10.22 -12.82
N ARG A 109 -4.09 9.94 -11.51
CA ARG A 109 -4.46 8.63 -10.94
C ARG A 109 -5.94 8.32 -11.16
N GLU A 110 -6.79 9.30 -10.87
CA GLU A 110 -8.23 9.24 -11.12
C GLU A 110 -8.54 8.99 -12.60
N SER A 111 -7.93 9.79 -13.49
CA SER A 111 -8.12 9.67 -14.94
C SER A 111 -7.74 8.28 -15.47
N ILE A 112 -6.65 7.70 -14.96
CA ILE A 112 -6.20 6.35 -15.35
C ILE A 112 -7.12 5.27 -14.76
N ALA A 113 -7.56 5.42 -13.51
CA ALA A 113 -8.46 4.48 -12.86
C ALA A 113 -9.81 4.40 -13.60
N GLU A 114 -10.41 5.55 -13.92
CA GLU A 114 -11.66 5.63 -14.68
C GLU A 114 -11.52 5.05 -16.09
N LEU A 115 -10.40 5.32 -16.77
CA LEU A 115 -10.13 4.76 -18.10
C LEU A 115 -10.02 3.23 -18.07
N LYS A 116 -9.56 2.66 -16.96
CA LYS A 116 -9.53 1.20 -16.72
C LYS A 116 -10.88 0.65 -16.24
N GLY A 117 -11.88 1.49 -16.03
CA GLY A 117 -13.23 1.11 -15.60
C GLY A 117 -13.39 0.96 -14.09
N TYR A 118 -12.50 1.56 -13.30
CA TYR A 118 -12.61 1.58 -11.84
C TYR A 118 -13.24 2.89 -11.34
N ASP A 119 -13.94 2.79 -10.21
CA ASP A 119 -14.36 3.95 -9.41
C ASP A 119 -13.20 4.38 -8.49
N TYR A 120 -12.61 5.54 -8.76
CA TYR A 120 -11.45 6.03 -8.01
C TYR A 120 -11.78 6.30 -6.53
N GLU A 121 -12.98 6.78 -6.20
CA GLU A 121 -13.38 7.01 -4.81
C GLU A 121 -13.57 5.69 -4.05
N GLU A 122 -14.13 4.66 -4.69
CA GLU A 122 -14.25 3.32 -4.08
C GLU A 122 -12.87 2.72 -3.78
N LEU A 123 -11.93 2.84 -4.72
CA LEU A 123 -10.56 2.35 -4.53
C LEU A 123 -9.86 3.07 -3.39
N LEU A 124 -10.03 4.39 -3.28
CA LEU A 124 -9.47 5.21 -2.21
C LEU A 124 -10.07 4.90 -0.84
N ALA A 125 -11.38 4.64 -0.78
CA ALA A 125 -12.07 4.35 0.48
C ALA A 125 -11.76 2.95 1.03
N ASN A 126 -11.29 2.04 0.18
CA ASN A 126 -11.08 0.63 0.52
C ASN A 126 -9.70 0.14 0.05
N ARG A 127 -8.63 0.89 0.28
CA ARG A 127 -7.30 0.61 -0.32
C ARG A 127 -6.78 -0.79 0.01
N GLY A 128 -7.00 -1.30 1.22
CA GLY A 128 -6.58 -2.61 1.68
C GLY A 128 -7.43 -3.78 1.18
N LYS A 129 -8.58 -3.50 0.53
CA LYS A 129 -9.46 -4.55 0.00
C LYS A 129 -8.78 -5.29 -1.13
N LEU A 130 -8.79 -6.63 -1.03
CA LEU A 130 -8.20 -7.54 -2.01
C LEU A 130 -9.13 -7.77 -3.20
N ASN A 131 -8.57 -7.75 -4.41
CA ASN A 131 -9.26 -8.07 -5.65
C ASN A 131 -9.05 -9.54 -6.06
N PRO A 132 -9.91 -10.09 -6.94
CA PRO A 132 -9.79 -11.48 -7.41
C PRO A 132 -8.47 -11.82 -8.12
N ASP A 133 -7.73 -10.81 -8.57
CA ASP A 133 -6.41 -10.95 -9.20
C ASP A 133 -5.25 -10.97 -8.19
N GLY A 134 -5.55 -10.90 -6.89
CA GLY A 134 -4.58 -10.93 -5.80
C GLY A 134 -3.96 -9.57 -5.47
N ARG A 135 -4.39 -8.49 -6.12
CA ARG A 135 -3.92 -7.12 -5.82
C ARG A 135 -4.90 -6.36 -4.93
N THR A 136 -4.39 -5.51 -4.07
CA THR A 136 -5.21 -4.58 -3.27
C THR A 136 -5.67 -3.39 -4.10
N ASN A 137 -6.73 -2.72 -3.69
CA ASN A 137 -7.19 -1.50 -4.34
C ASN A 137 -6.12 -0.40 -4.37
N GLY A 138 -5.27 -0.32 -3.34
CA GLY A 138 -4.12 0.59 -3.28
C GLY A 138 -3.10 0.34 -4.40
N GLU A 139 -2.83 -0.93 -4.73
CA GLU A 139 -1.92 -1.30 -5.82
C GLU A 139 -2.50 -0.97 -7.22
N LEU A 140 -3.82 -0.86 -7.36
CA LEU A 140 -4.46 -0.53 -8.63
C LEU A 140 -4.34 0.96 -9.00
N ILE A 141 -4.16 1.83 -8.00
CA ILE A 141 -4.10 3.28 -8.18
C ILE A 141 -2.69 3.84 -8.06
N GLN A 142 -1.64 3.05 -7.86
CA GLN A 142 -0.25 3.56 -7.87
C GLN A 142 0.22 4.02 -9.25
#